data_AF-A0A4Y2FF57-F1
#
_entry.id   AF-A0A4Y2FF57-F1
#
_cell.length_a   1.000
_cell.length_b   1.000
_cell.length_c   1.000
_cell.angle_alpha   90.00
_cell.angle_beta   90.00
_cell.angle_gamma   90.00
#
_symmetry.space_group_name_H-M   'P 1'
#
loop_
_entity.id
_entity.type
_entity.pdbx_description
1 polymer ?
#
loop_
_entity_poly.entity_id
_entity_poly.type
_entity_poly.pdbx_seq_one_letter_code
_entity_poly.pdbx_strand_id
1 'polypeptide(L)'
;MREKGVTKSISNLSNRQQYIRRKQWKKDSRNYRKRKSLQQAKETRVGSRGSPRIQSGRKAAKHSYSSLRYKLQSMIAKSLKQARKIENLRKENYRLKSKDKSKCSLFPATKVRKLIGRKKMSPEIRKNLLLNFAFMSGLEENKKVFKKEKERSLFATRVSNKIIKKYQMIGQLKNLASNKNYKKALETKKMHFKRSYKGQKNLTEVRKSVQKFLEDDLHSCMCPGTN
;
A
#
# COMPACT_ATOMS: atom_id res chain seq x y z
N MET A 1 12.14 -70.84 -24.18
CA MET A 1 13.10 -71.87 -24.63
C MET A 1 13.07 -72.99 -23.61
N ARG A 2 12.89 -74.22 -24.06
CA ARG A 2 13.12 -75.43 -23.26
C ARG A 2 14.57 -75.82 -23.51
N GLU A 3 15.39 -75.81 -22.49
CA GLU A 3 16.67 -76.52 -22.52
C GLU A 3 16.42 -77.82 -21.77
N LYS A 4 16.63 -78.96 -22.44
CA LYS A 4 16.43 -80.31 -21.86
C LYS A 4 15.04 -80.50 -21.23
N GLY A 5 13.98 -80.05 -21.90
CA GLY A 5 12.60 -80.30 -21.48
C GLY A 5 12.06 -79.44 -20.32
N VAL A 6 12.92 -78.78 -19.54
CA VAL A 6 12.53 -77.98 -18.36
C VAL A 6 12.36 -76.50 -18.73
N THR A 7 11.22 -75.92 -18.33
CA THR A 7 10.95 -74.49 -18.56
C THR A 7 11.64 -73.67 -17.46
N LYS A 8 12.79 -73.06 -17.77
CA LYS A 8 13.50 -72.17 -16.83
C LYS A 8 12.63 -70.96 -16.45
N SER A 9 12.59 -70.66 -15.14
CA SER A 9 12.03 -69.41 -14.60
C SER A 9 12.77 -68.20 -15.18
N ILE A 10 12.07 -67.08 -15.36
CA ILE A 10 12.61 -65.85 -15.98
C ILE A 10 13.81 -65.31 -15.20
N SER A 11 13.83 -65.48 -13.88
CA SER A 11 14.93 -65.08 -12.99
C SER A 11 16.25 -65.79 -13.30
N ASN A 12 16.19 -66.99 -13.88
CA ASN A 12 17.35 -67.85 -14.12
C ASN A 12 17.89 -67.73 -15.56
N LEU A 13 17.41 -66.73 -16.32
CA LEU A 13 17.86 -66.44 -17.68
C LEU A 13 18.96 -65.38 -17.68
N SER A 14 19.92 -65.51 -18.59
CA SER A 14 20.90 -64.43 -18.85
C SER A 14 20.21 -63.15 -19.31
N ASN A 15 20.80 -61.98 -19.00
CA ASN A 15 20.29 -60.66 -19.38
C ASN A 15 19.93 -60.56 -20.87
N ARG A 16 20.71 -61.18 -21.76
CA ARG A 16 20.45 -61.23 -23.21
C ARG A 16 19.18 -62.04 -23.54
N GLN A 17 18.98 -63.18 -22.88
CA GLN A 17 17.79 -64.02 -23.06
C GLN A 17 16.53 -63.35 -22.48
N GLN A 18 16.66 -62.66 -21.33
CA GLN A 18 15.57 -61.86 -20.76
C GLN A 18 15.17 -60.71 -21.70
N TYR A 19 16.14 -60.04 -22.32
CA TYR A 19 15.87 -59.00 -23.32
C TYR A 19 15.08 -59.54 -24.52
N ILE A 20 15.52 -60.67 -25.10
CA ILE A 20 14.82 -61.32 -26.22
C ILE A 20 13.39 -61.68 -25.82
N ARG A 21 13.19 -62.21 -24.61
CA ARG A 21 11.86 -62.60 -24.11
C ARG A 21 10.94 -61.39 -23.90
N ARG A 22 11.45 -60.27 -23.38
CA ARG A 22 10.71 -59.01 -23.27
C ARG A 22 10.32 -58.47 -24.65
N LYS A 23 11.20 -58.56 -25.65
CA LYS A 23 10.92 -58.15 -27.02
C LYS A 23 9.83 -59.03 -27.65
N GLN A 24 9.91 -60.35 -27.44
CA GLN A 24 8.91 -61.30 -27.94
C GLN A 24 7.54 -61.09 -27.27
N TRP A 25 7.50 -60.91 -25.95
CA TRP A 25 6.26 -60.62 -25.23
C TRP A 25 5.57 -59.34 -25.72
N LYS A 26 6.33 -58.28 -26.00
CA LYS A 26 5.79 -57.05 -26.59
C LYS A 26 5.18 -57.30 -27.98
N LYS A 27 5.82 -58.15 -28.80
CA LYS A 27 5.32 -58.54 -30.14
C LYS A 27 4.03 -59.36 -30.03
N ASP A 28 4.00 -60.35 -29.15
CA ASP A 28 2.83 -61.23 -28.95
C ASP A 28 1.65 -60.46 -28.35
N SER A 29 1.90 -59.56 -27.39
CA SER A 29 0.88 -58.66 -26.83
C SER A 29 0.25 -57.75 -27.89
N ARG A 30 1.05 -57.22 -28.83
CA ARG A 30 0.53 -56.42 -29.96
C ARG A 30 -0.31 -57.28 -30.90
N ASN A 31 0.15 -58.49 -31.21
CA ASN A 31 -0.57 -59.42 -32.10
C ASN A 31 -1.89 -59.90 -31.49
N TYR A 32 -1.91 -60.19 -30.19
CA TYR A 32 -3.12 -60.56 -29.46
C TYR A 32 -4.16 -59.44 -29.52
N ARG A 33 -3.76 -58.19 -29.25
CA ARG A 33 -4.64 -57.02 -29.36
C ARG A 33 -5.21 -56.85 -30.77
N LYS A 34 -4.40 -57.04 -31.81
CA LYS A 34 -4.87 -57.01 -33.20
C LYS A 34 -5.91 -58.10 -33.48
N ARG A 35 -5.67 -59.35 -33.06
CA ARG A 35 -6.63 -60.45 -33.24
C ARG A 35 -7.94 -60.19 -32.50
N LYS A 36 -7.88 -59.76 -31.24
CA LYS A 36 -9.07 -59.45 -30.44
C LYS A 36 -9.90 -58.33 -31.06
N SER A 37 -9.24 -57.29 -31.61
CA SER A 37 -9.91 -56.21 -32.33
C SER A 37 -10.59 -56.69 -33.62
N LEU A 38 -9.94 -57.57 -34.39
CA LEU A 38 -10.54 -58.17 -35.60
C LEU A 38 -11.74 -59.06 -35.25
N GLN A 39 -11.69 -59.78 -34.13
CA GLN A 39 -12.80 -60.62 -33.66
C GLN A 39 -14.00 -59.77 -33.22
N GLN A 40 -13.77 -58.71 -32.44
CA GLN A 40 -14.82 -57.73 -32.12
C GLN A 40 -15.43 -57.07 -33.36
N ALA A 41 -14.62 -56.76 -34.38
CA ALA A 41 -15.09 -56.19 -35.63
C ALA A 41 -15.96 -57.17 -36.45
N LYS A 42 -15.68 -58.49 -36.35
CA LYS A 42 -16.52 -59.54 -36.95
C LYS A 42 -17.84 -59.71 -36.17
N GLU A 43 -17.79 -59.71 -34.84
CA GLU A 43 -18.98 -59.80 -33.98
C GLU A 43 -19.91 -58.58 -34.15
N THR A 44 -19.36 -57.38 -34.34
CA THR A 44 -20.17 -56.17 -34.62
C THR A 44 -20.83 -56.15 -36.01
N ARG A 45 -20.40 -56.99 -36.97
CA ARG A 45 -21.10 -57.12 -38.27
C ARG A 45 -22.39 -57.94 -38.19
N VAL A 46 -22.55 -58.80 -37.17
CA VAL A 46 -23.74 -59.64 -36.96
C VAL A 46 -24.76 -58.95 -36.03
N GLY A 47 -24.38 -57.84 -35.39
CA GLY A 47 -25.28 -57.03 -34.56
C GLY A 47 -26.12 -56.05 -35.38
N SER A 48 -27.43 -56.31 -35.46
CA SER A 48 -28.52 -55.44 -35.93
C SER A 48 -28.15 -53.96 -36.15
N ARG A 49 -28.12 -53.54 -37.42
CA ARG A 49 -28.06 -52.13 -37.81
C ARG A 49 -29.38 -51.47 -37.42
N GLY A 50 -29.46 -50.95 -36.20
CA GLY A 50 -30.57 -50.10 -35.80
C GLY A 50 -30.78 -48.94 -36.79
N SER A 51 -32.05 -48.60 -37.04
CA SER A 51 -32.49 -47.62 -38.05
C SER A 51 -31.64 -46.32 -38.07
N PRO A 52 -31.34 -45.75 -39.25
CA PRO A 52 -30.54 -44.53 -39.39
C PRO A 52 -30.97 -43.36 -38.49
N ARG A 53 -32.28 -43.25 -38.22
CA ARG A 53 -32.88 -42.23 -37.32
C ARG A 53 -32.47 -42.40 -35.86
N ILE A 54 -32.26 -43.63 -35.40
CA ILE A 54 -31.81 -43.94 -34.03
C ILE A 54 -30.30 -43.66 -33.90
N GLN A 55 -29.53 -43.87 -34.97
CA GLN A 55 -28.08 -43.59 -34.97
C GLN A 55 -27.77 -42.09 -35.03
N SER A 56 -28.53 -41.31 -35.82
CA SER A 56 -28.39 -39.85 -35.85
C SER A 56 -28.75 -39.22 -34.50
N GLY A 57 -29.84 -39.67 -33.86
CA GLY A 57 -30.21 -39.26 -32.50
C GLY A 57 -29.14 -39.59 -31.45
N ARG A 58 -28.54 -40.78 -31.51
CA ARG A 58 -27.43 -41.17 -30.61
C ARG A 58 -26.17 -40.33 -30.81
N LYS A 59 -25.83 -39.97 -32.07
CA LYS A 59 -24.70 -39.07 -32.36
C LYS A 59 -24.97 -37.66 -31.83
N ALA A 60 -26.16 -37.11 -32.08
CA ALA A 60 -26.56 -35.80 -31.56
C ALA A 60 -26.52 -35.76 -30.02
N ALA A 61 -27.07 -36.78 -29.36
CA ALA A 61 -27.03 -36.88 -27.89
C ALA A 61 -25.60 -36.96 -27.34
N LYS A 62 -24.69 -37.71 -28.00
CA LYS A 62 -23.27 -37.75 -27.62
C LYS A 62 -22.58 -36.40 -27.80
N HIS A 63 -22.87 -35.67 -28.87
CA HIS A 63 -22.32 -34.33 -29.08
C HIS A 63 -22.81 -33.35 -28.03
N SER A 64 -24.11 -33.36 -27.71
CA SER A 64 -24.69 -32.54 -26.64
C SER A 64 -24.13 -32.89 -25.26
N TYR A 65 -23.97 -34.18 -24.97
CA TYR A 65 -23.37 -34.62 -23.71
C TYR A 65 -21.89 -34.19 -23.60
N SER A 66 -21.13 -34.32 -24.69
CA SER A 66 -19.74 -33.91 -24.73
C SER A 66 -19.58 -32.39 -24.55
N SER A 67 -20.43 -31.58 -25.21
CA SER A 67 -20.38 -30.13 -25.07
C SER A 67 -20.73 -29.68 -23.65
N LEU A 68 -21.73 -30.33 -23.03
CA LEU A 68 -22.10 -30.10 -21.64
C LEU A 68 -20.96 -30.45 -20.68
N ARG A 69 -20.27 -31.58 -20.91
CA ARG A 69 -19.12 -32.01 -20.12
C ARG A 69 -17.97 -31.01 -20.18
N TYR A 70 -17.64 -30.48 -21.37
CA TYR A 70 -16.60 -29.45 -21.51
C TYR A 70 -17.01 -28.14 -20.82
N LYS A 71 -18.29 -27.75 -20.91
CA LYS A 71 -18.83 -26.57 -20.22
C LYS A 71 -18.72 -26.71 -18.70
N LEU A 72 -19.06 -27.87 -18.16
CA LEU A 72 -18.90 -28.22 -16.74
C LEU A 72 -17.44 -28.17 -16.30
N GLN A 73 -16.53 -28.78 -17.05
CA GLN A 73 -15.09 -28.73 -16.74
C GLN A 73 -14.55 -27.29 -16.74
N SER A 74 -14.97 -26.46 -17.69
CA SER A 74 -14.60 -25.04 -17.74
C SER A 74 -15.10 -24.28 -16.51
N MET A 75 -16.33 -24.52 -16.06
CA MET A 75 -16.86 -23.90 -14.84
C MET A 75 -16.09 -24.32 -13.58
N ILE A 76 -15.76 -25.62 -13.46
CA ILE A 76 -14.96 -26.14 -12.34
C ILE A 76 -13.55 -25.53 -12.34
N ALA A 77 -12.92 -25.40 -13.51
CA ALA A 77 -11.61 -24.77 -13.61
C ALA A 77 -11.66 -23.28 -13.19
N LYS A 78 -12.72 -22.55 -13.57
CA LYS A 78 -12.93 -21.16 -13.17
C LYS A 78 -13.15 -21.01 -11.67
N SER A 79 -13.97 -21.87 -11.06
CA SER A 79 -14.23 -21.82 -9.61
C SER A 79 -12.97 -22.16 -8.80
N LEU A 80 -12.18 -23.14 -9.23
CA LEU A 80 -10.88 -23.45 -8.60
C LEU A 80 -9.89 -22.29 -8.71
N LYS A 81 -9.84 -21.60 -9.86
CA LYS A 81 -9.00 -20.40 -10.04
C LYS A 81 -9.43 -19.27 -9.10
N GLN A 82 -10.74 -19.06 -8.92
CA GLN A 82 -11.27 -18.09 -7.97
C GLN A 82 -10.95 -18.48 -6.52
N ALA A 83 -11.10 -19.74 -6.14
CA ALA A 83 -10.77 -20.23 -4.81
C ALA A 83 -9.29 -19.97 -4.45
N ARG A 84 -8.36 -20.24 -5.38
CA ARG A 84 -6.93 -19.90 -5.22
C ARG A 84 -6.70 -18.40 -5.05
N LYS A 85 -7.41 -17.57 -5.82
CA LYS A 85 -7.31 -16.09 -5.70
C LYS A 85 -7.79 -15.62 -4.32
N ILE A 86 -8.90 -16.16 -3.83
CA ILE A 86 -9.43 -15.84 -2.49
C ILE A 86 -8.44 -16.26 -1.40
N GLU A 87 -7.86 -17.45 -1.51
CA GLU A 87 -6.85 -17.92 -0.55
C GLU A 87 -5.61 -17.01 -0.51
N ASN A 88 -5.11 -16.59 -1.68
CA ASN A 88 -3.99 -15.65 -1.76
C ASN A 88 -4.32 -14.31 -1.13
N LEU A 89 -5.51 -13.75 -1.39
CA LEU A 89 -5.98 -12.52 -0.76
C LEU A 89 -6.11 -12.67 0.76
N ARG A 90 -6.56 -13.84 1.26
CA ARG A 90 -6.60 -14.12 2.70
C ARG A 90 -5.20 -14.12 3.33
N LYS A 91 -4.23 -14.77 2.69
CA LYS A 91 -2.82 -14.79 3.13
C LYS A 91 -2.20 -13.39 3.14
N GLU A 92 -2.47 -12.60 2.11
CA GLU A 92 -2.02 -11.22 2.02
C GLU A 92 -2.65 -10.35 3.11
N ASN A 93 -3.96 -10.43 3.31
CA ASN A 93 -4.67 -9.69 4.35
C ASN A 93 -4.15 -10.06 5.75
N TYR A 94 -3.86 -11.33 6.00
CA TYR A 94 -3.20 -11.75 7.25
C TYR A 94 -1.82 -11.11 7.45
N ARG A 95 -0.98 -11.07 6.40
CA ARG A 95 0.33 -10.39 6.43
C ARG A 95 0.21 -8.88 6.64
N LEU A 96 -0.79 -8.24 6.05
CA LEU A 96 -1.05 -6.81 6.26
C LEU A 96 -1.52 -6.55 7.69
N LYS A 97 -2.44 -7.36 8.22
CA LYS A 97 -2.88 -7.28 9.62
C LYS A 97 -1.73 -7.50 10.61
N SER A 98 -0.77 -8.37 10.33
CA SER A 98 0.40 -8.54 11.20
C SER A 98 1.36 -7.34 11.14
N LYS A 99 1.55 -6.74 9.95
CA LYS A 99 2.30 -5.48 9.81
C LYS A 99 1.59 -4.31 10.49
N ASP A 100 0.27 -4.22 10.44
CA ASP A 100 -0.48 -3.20 11.17
C ASP A 100 -0.51 -3.46 12.68
N LYS A 101 -0.41 -4.70 13.15
CA LYS A 101 -0.12 -5.00 14.58
C LYS A 101 1.28 -4.54 15.01
N SER A 102 2.26 -4.44 14.10
CA SER A 102 3.52 -3.75 14.42
C SER A 102 3.36 -2.21 14.52
N LYS A 103 2.24 -1.68 14.00
CA LYS A 103 1.75 -0.32 14.22
C LYS A 103 0.69 -0.23 15.33
N CYS A 104 0.24 -1.35 15.93
CA CYS A 104 -0.66 -1.33 17.08
C CYS A 104 0.02 -0.48 18.13
N SER A 105 -0.71 0.58 18.52
CA SER A 105 -0.38 1.58 19.51
C SER A 105 0.90 1.22 20.25
N LEU A 106 2.01 1.79 19.79
CA LEU A 106 3.25 1.68 20.52
C LEU A 106 2.91 2.07 21.95
N PHE A 107 2.97 1.10 22.87
CA PHE A 107 2.83 1.38 24.29
C PHE A 107 3.74 2.57 24.61
N PRO A 108 3.39 3.43 25.57
CA PRO A 108 4.20 4.60 25.90
C PRO A 108 5.70 4.29 25.99
N ALA A 109 6.06 3.13 26.54
CA ALA A 109 7.43 2.61 26.61
C ALA A 109 8.07 2.35 25.23
N THR A 110 7.33 1.78 24.29
CA THR A 110 7.78 1.52 22.91
C THR A 110 7.93 2.81 22.11
N LYS A 111 7.07 3.82 22.32
CA LYS A 111 7.22 5.17 21.72
C LYS A 111 8.50 5.83 22.22
N VAL A 112 8.73 5.81 23.53
CA VAL A 112 9.96 6.34 24.14
C VAL A 112 11.19 5.60 23.61
N ARG A 113 11.16 4.27 23.53
CA ARG A 113 12.29 3.48 23.01
C ARG A 113 12.59 3.80 21.54
N LYS A 114 11.58 4.00 20.70
CA LYS A 114 11.78 4.44 19.31
C LYS A 114 12.34 5.86 19.22
N LEU A 115 11.87 6.78 20.07
CA LEU A 115 12.32 8.17 20.08
C LEU A 115 13.78 8.30 20.56
N ILE A 116 14.17 7.53 21.57
CA ILE A 116 15.55 7.50 22.10
C ILE A 116 16.48 6.68 21.19
N GLY A 117 15.96 5.63 20.54
CA GLY A 117 16.74 4.73 19.69
C GLY A 117 17.79 3.97 20.51
N ARG A 118 19.06 4.04 20.07
CA ARG A 118 20.22 3.42 20.76
C ARG A 118 20.98 4.40 21.67
N LYS A 119 20.53 5.66 21.79
CA LYS A 119 21.23 6.65 22.62
C LYS A 119 21.10 6.30 24.10
N LYS A 120 22.20 6.38 24.86
CA LYS A 120 22.15 6.33 26.32
C LYS A 120 21.58 7.67 26.82
N MET A 121 20.54 7.60 27.66
CA MET A 121 19.94 8.74 28.35
C MET A 121 19.85 8.46 29.84
N SER A 122 19.85 9.54 30.64
CA SER A 122 19.57 9.47 32.07
C SER A 122 18.22 8.78 32.33
N PRO A 123 18.12 7.90 33.35
CA PRO A 123 16.87 7.29 33.76
C PRO A 123 15.75 8.29 34.03
N GLU A 124 16.09 9.48 34.56
CA GLU A 124 15.15 10.56 34.87
C GLU A 124 14.43 11.08 33.61
N ILE A 125 15.21 11.36 32.57
CA ILE A 125 14.70 11.86 31.28
C ILE A 125 13.80 10.80 30.63
N ARG A 126 14.19 9.53 30.75
CA ARG A 126 13.41 8.41 30.23
C ARG A 126 12.09 8.24 30.98
N LYS A 127 12.08 8.38 32.30
CA LYS A 127 10.85 8.37 33.13
C LYS A 127 9.93 9.53 32.74
N ASN A 128 10.46 10.74 32.59
CA ASN A 128 9.67 11.92 32.21
C ASN A 128 9.06 11.78 30.81
N LEU A 129 9.82 11.27 29.83
CA LEU A 129 9.30 10.98 28.50
C LEU A 129 8.20 9.91 28.54
N LEU A 130 8.38 8.86 29.35
CA LEU A 130 7.38 7.80 29.51
C LEU A 130 6.09 8.33 30.12
N LEU A 131 6.21 9.13 31.18
CA LEU A 131 5.08 9.79 31.83
C LEU A 131 4.33 10.67 30.83
N ASN A 132 5.03 11.48 30.04
CA ASN A 132 4.42 12.33 29.02
C ASN A 132 3.67 11.52 27.95
N PHE A 133 4.28 10.46 27.42
CA PHE A 133 3.60 9.60 26.44
C PHE A 133 2.40 8.86 27.01
N ALA A 134 2.48 8.39 28.27
CA ALA A 134 1.38 7.74 28.96
C ALA A 134 0.23 8.72 29.20
N PHE A 135 0.55 9.92 29.68
CA PHE A 135 -0.41 10.99 29.92
C PHE A 135 -1.14 11.40 28.63
N MET A 136 -0.41 11.62 27.53
CA MET A 136 -1.01 11.97 26.24
C MET A 136 -1.89 10.84 25.68
N SER A 137 -1.46 9.58 25.83
CA SER A 137 -2.24 8.43 25.36
C SER A 137 -3.55 8.30 26.15
N GLY A 138 -3.51 8.50 27.48
CA GLY A 138 -4.71 8.51 28.33
C GLY A 138 -5.67 9.65 28.00
N LEU A 139 -5.16 10.85 27.69
CA LEU A 139 -6.01 11.96 27.23
C LEU A 139 -6.70 11.65 25.90
N GLU A 140 -6.01 10.98 24.98
CA GLU A 140 -6.54 10.61 23.67
C GLU A 140 -7.60 9.51 23.77
N GLU A 141 -7.44 8.55 24.69
CA GLU A 141 -8.47 7.57 25.03
C GLU A 141 -9.69 8.22 25.68
N ASN A 142 -9.49 9.11 26.65
CA ASN A 142 -10.58 9.87 27.27
C ASN A 142 -11.33 10.74 26.25
N LYS A 143 -10.63 11.28 25.25
CA LYS A 143 -11.25 12.03 24.15
C LYS A 143 -12.21 11.16 23.31
N LYS A 144 -11.95 9.86 23.18
CA LYS A 144 -12.80 8.92 22.41
C LYS A 144 -14.14 8.63 23.08
N VAL A 145 -14.24 8.79 24.41
CA VAL A 145 -15.50 8.63 25.16
C VAL A 145 -16.55 9.63 24.68
N PHE A 146 -16.13 10.84 24.29
CA PHE A 146 -17.01 11.86 23.77
C PHE A 146 -17.37 11.60 22.30
N LYS A 147 -18.67 11.54 21.99
CA LYS A 147 -19.18 11.32 20.63
C LYS A 147 -19.20 12.62 19.81
N LYS A 148 -19.46 13.77 20.44
CA LYS A 148 -19.62 15.07 19.76
C LYS A 148 -18.32 15.88 19.71
N GLU A 149 -18.09 16.58 18.59
CA GLU A 149 -16.93 17.46 18.36
C GLU A 149 -16.82 18.57 19.43
N LYS A 150 -17.96 19.21 19.77
CA LYS A 150 -18.02 20.29 20.76
C LYS A 150 -17.55 19.84 22.15
N GLU A 151 -17.94 18.63 22.56
CA GLU A 151 -17.54 18.03 23.85
C GLU A 151 -16.04 17.71 23.87
N ARG A 152 -15.50 17.18 22.77
CA ARG A 152 -14.06 16.94 22.60
C ARG A 152 -13.24 18.22 22.69
N SER A 153 -13.73 19.31 22.09
CA SER A 153 -13.09 20.63 22.14
C SER A 153 -13.12 21.24 23.55
N LEU A 154 -14.25 21.16 24.25
CA LEU A 154 -14.38 21.60 25.65
C LEU A 154 -13.47 20.81 26.59
N PHE A 155 -13.38 19.48 26.40
CA PHE A 155 -12.47 18.62 27.16
C PHE A 155 -11.01 19.05 26.97
N ALA A 156 -10.55 19.22 25.72
CA ALA A 156 -9.19 19.66 25.42
C ALA A 156 -8.89 21.04 26.03
N THR A 157 -9.84 21.97 25.95
CA THR A 157 -9.71 23.32 26.52
C THR A 157 -9.61 23.28 28.05
N ARG A 158 -10.44 22.48 28.72
CA ARG A 158 -10.42 22.34 30.19
C ARG A 158 -9.15 21.66 30.68
N VAL A 159 -8.70 20.60 30.02
CA VAL A 159 -7.45 19.90 30.37
C VAL A 159 -6.26 20.84 30.19
N SER A 160 -6.17 21.52 29.05
CA SER A 160 -5.13 22.52 28.78
C SER A 160 -5.13 23.63 29.82
N ASN A 161 -6.29 24.20 30.15
CA ASN A 161 -6.40 25.25 31.16
C ASN A 161 -6.04 24.77 32.57
N LYS A 162 -6.40 23.54 32.95
CA LYS A 162 -6.00 22.95 34.23
C LYS A 162 -4.48 22.74 34.30
N ILE A 163 -3.85 22.25 33.23
CA ILE A 163 -2.40 22.08 33.15
C ILE A 163 -1.68 23.43 33.21
N ILE A 164 -2.11 24.40 32.39
CA ILE A 164 -1.56 25.75 32.35
C ILE A 164 -1.66 26.43 33.74
N LYS A 165 -2.78 26.26 34.44
CA LYS A 165 -2.95 26.75 35.83
C LYS A 165 -2.06 25.99 36.82
N LYS A 166 -2.00 24.65 36.74
CA LYS A 166 -1.21 23.80 37.63
C LYS A 166 0.29 24.12 37.56
N TYR A 167 0.79 24.46 36.37
CA TYR A 167 2.19 24.84 36.15
C TYR A 167 2.41 26.36 36.07
N GLN A 168 1.41 27.18 36.42
CA GLN A 168 1.47 28.66 36.44
C GLN A 168 2.02 29.32 35.16
N MET A 169 1.93 28.67 34.00
CA MET A 169 2.53 29.17 32.74
C MET A 169 1.75 30.34 32.09
N ILE A 170 0.69 30.81 32.75
CA ILE A 170 -0.14 31.95 32.29
C ILE A 170 0.69 33.23 32.15
N GLY A 171 1.62 33.48 33.08
CA GLY A 171 2.48 34.67 33.05
C GLY A 171 3.40 34.70 31.83
N GLN A 172 4.02 33.55 31.51
CA GLN A 172 4.91 33.42 30.35
C GLN A 172 4.17 33.57 29.02
N LEU A 173 2.95 33.03 28.91
CA LEU A 173 2.10 33.18 27.72
C LEU A 173 1.71 34.64 27.46
N LYS A 174 1.37 35.40 28.50
CA LYS A 174 1.08 36.84 28.37
C LYS A 174 2.30 37.63 27.87
N ASN A 175 3.49 37.28 28.37
CA ASN A 175 4.75 37.91 27.97
C ASN A 175 5.17 37.57 26.53
N LEU A 176 4.86 36.36 26.05
CA LEU A 176 5.09 35.97 24.65
C LEU A 176 4.15 36.71 23.69
N ALA A 177 2.88 36.85 24.07
CA ALA A 177 1.90 37.58 23.28
C ALA A 177 2.23 39.08 23.20
N SER A 178 2.64 39.70 24.31
CA SER A 178 3.06 41.10 24.33
C SER A 178 4.31 41.34 23.49
N ASN A 179 5.29 40.44 23.53
CA ASN A 179 6.52 40.53 22.72
C ASN A 179 6.23 40.40 21.20
N LYS A 180 5.28 39.53 20.82
CA LYS A 180 4.82 39.42 19.41
C LYS A 180 4.16 40.72 18.94
N ASN A 181 3.31 41.32 19.76
CA ASN A 181 2.64 42.58 19.44
C ASN A 181 3.63 43.76 19.39
N TYR A 182 4.61 43.78 20.29
CA TYR A 182 5.69 44.76 20.31
C TYR A 182 6.56 44.67 19.04
N LYS A 183 6.99 43.47 18.63
CA LYS A 183 7.72 43.28 17.37
C LYS A 183 6.93 43.77 16.16
N LYS A 184 5.63 43.46 16.10
CA LYS A 184 4.75 43.93 15.01
C LYS A 184 4.68 45.46 14.98
N ALA A 185 4.52 46.11 16.13
CA ALA A 185 4.50 47.58 16.21
C ALA A 185 5.83 48.21 15.80
N LEU A 186 6.96 47.59 16.16
CA LEU A 186 8.30 48.07 15.81
C LEU A 186 8.54 48.00 14.29
N GLU A 187 8.11 46.92 13.64
CA GLU A 187 8.20 46.79 12.18
C GLU A 187 7.35 47.84 11.46
N THR A 188 6.14 48.12 11.94
CA THR A 188 5.29 49.19 11.38
C THR A 188 5.97 50.56 11.52
N LYS A 189 6.58 50.86 12.68
CA LYS A 189 7.32 52.12 12.88
C LYS A 189 8.53 52.24 11.95
N LYS A 190 9.30 51.17 11.75
CA LYS A 190 10.43 51.14 10.80
C LYS A 190 9.99 51.42 9.36
N MET A 191 8.84 50.85 8.95
CA MET A 191 8.26 51.09 7.63
C MET A 191 7.86 52.56 7.43
N HIS A 192 7.22 53.18 8.42
CA HIS A 192 6.86 54.60 8.37
C HIS A 192 8.10 55.51 8.28
N PHE A 193 9.13 55.23 9.07
CA PHE A 193 10.38 55.98 9.03
C PHE A 193 11.03 55.95 7.63
N LYS A 194 11.15 54.76 7.01
CA LYS A 194 11.70 54.63 5.65
C LYS A 194 10.89 55.41 4.61
N ARG A 195 9.57 55.40 4.70
CA ARG A 195 8.69 56.16 3.78
C ARG A 195 8.89 57.67 3.94
N SER A 196 8.94 58.17 5.17
CA SER A 196 9.15 59.59 5.46
C SER A 196 10.51 60.08 4.95
N TYR A 197 11.58 59.32 5.20
CA TYR A 197 12.93 59.65 4.74
C TYR A 197 13.03 59.72 3.20
N LYS A 198 12.39 58.79 2.49
CA LYS A 198 12.32 58.82 1.01
C LYS A 198 11.58 60.05 0.50
N GLY A 199 10.48 60.43 1.15
CA GLY A 199 9.73 61.65 0.82
C GLY A 199 10.56 62.93 0.98
N GLN A 200 11.33 63.05 2.07
CA GLN A 200 12.23 64.18 2.29
C GLN A 200 13.34 64.27 1.26
N LYS A 201 13.97 63.14 0.89
CA LYS A 201 15.00 63.12 -0.15
C LYS A 201 14.46 63.65 -1.48
N ASN A 202 13.28 63.18 -1.90
CA ASN A 202 12.62 63.63 -3.12
C ASN A 202 12.30 65.13 -3.07
N LEU A 203 11.80 65.64 -1.94
CA LEU A 203 11.50 67.07 -1.77
C LEU A 203 12.77 67.93 -1.90
N THR A 204 13.90 67.42 -1.42
CA THR A 204 15.19 68.11 -1.49
C THR A 204 15.70 68.16 -2.94
N GLU A 205 15.53 67.09 -3.70
CA GLU A 205 15.85 67.04 -5.14
C GLU A 205 14.97 68.01 -5.94
N VAL A 206 13.66 68.06 -5.66
CA VAL A 206 12.73 69.01 -6.30
C VAL A 206 13.09 70.46 -5.98
N ARG A 207 13.47 70.77 -4.73
CA ARG A 207 13.93 72.12 -4.37
C ARG A 207 15.17 72.53 -5.15
N LYS A 208 16.14 71.62 -5.32
CA LYS A 208 17.34 71.90 -6.13
C LYS A 208 17.01 72.14 -7.60
N SER A 209 16.07 71.39 -8.18
CA SER A 209 15.64 71.61 -9.56
C SER A 209 14.89 72.94 -9.74
N VAL A 210 14.03 73.31 -8.78
CA VAL A 210 13.33 74.60 -8.81
C VAL A 210 14.32 75.75 -8.65
N GLN A 211 15.27 75.65 -7.73
CA GLN A 211 16.30 76.67 -7.55
C GLN A 211 17.12 76.85 -8.83
N LYS A 212 17.60 75.76 -9.44
CA LYS A 212 18.33 75.82 -10.71
C LYS A 212 17.51 76.48 -11.82
N PHE A 213 16.23 76.12 -11.95
CA PHE A 213 15.33 76.74 -12.92
C PHE A 213 15.21 78.26 -12.72
N LEU A 214 15.14 78.72 -11.47
CA LEU A 214 15.05 80.15 -11.15
C LEU A 214 16.39 80.89 -11.31
N GLU A 215 17.53 80.20 -11.22
CA GLU A 215 18.86 80.75 -11.52
C GLU A 215 19.09 80.87 -13.04
N ASP A 216 18.49 79.99 -13.84
CA ASP A 216 18.60 79.96 -15.31
C ASP A 216 17.63 80.94 -16.03
N ASP A 217 16.64 81.50 -15.33
CA ASP A 217 15.65 82.44 -15.90
C ASP A 217 16.14 83.90 -15.84
N LEU A 218 16.36 84.51 -17.01
CA LEU A 218 16.87 85.88 -17.17
C LEU A 218 16.01 86.97 -16.51
N HIS A 219 14.73 86.72 -16.23
CA HIS A 219 13.83 87.69 -15.58
C HIS A 219 13.63 87.41 -14.09
N SER A 220 14.27 86.36 -13.56
CA SER A 220 14.22 85.99 -12.15
C SER A 220 15.20 86.83 -11.35
N CYS A 221 14.77 87.33 -10.18
CA CYS A 221 15.64 88.06 -9.25
C CYS A 221 16.76 87.20 -8.63
N MET A 222 16.73 85.88 -8.84
CA MET A 222 17.76 84.92 -8.40
C MET A 222 18.78 84.60 -9.50
N CYS A 223 18.64 85.16 -10.71
CA CYS A 223 19.61 85.01 -11.78
C CYS A 223 20.94 85.69 -11.40
N PRO A 224 22.10 85.02 -11.56
CA PRO A 224 23.39 85.64 -11.27
C PRO A 224 23.61 86.86 -12.18
N GLY A 225 23.76 88.05 -11.57
CA GLY A 225 24.04 89.30 -12.30
C GLY A 225 22.85 90.23 -12.55
N THR A 226 21.65 89.91 -12.05
CA THR A 226 20.46 90.81 -12.13
C THR A 226 20.28 91.75 -10.93
N ASN A 227 21.37 92.12 -10.24
CA ASN A 227 21.41 93.28 -9.32
C ASN A 227 22.59 94.18 -9.68
#